data_AF-A0A973II22-F1
#
_entry.id   AF-A0A973II22-F1
#
_cell.length_a   1.000
_cell.length_b   1.000
_cell.length_c   1.000
_cell.angle_alpha   90.00
_cell.angle_beta   90.00
_cell.angle_gamma   90.00
#
_symmetry.space_group_name_H-M   'P 1'
#
loop_
_entity.id
_entity.type
_entity.pdbx_description
1 polymer ?
#
loop_
_entity_poly.entity_id
_entity_poly.type
_entity_poly.pdbx_seq_one_letter_code
_entity_poly.pdbx_strand_id
1 'polypeptide(L)'
;MRVDGHQHFWTTQRDDYGWLTPELAPLYQDFGPDELQPLLERAGVDRTVLVQAAATTAETRYLLAIAEQYSMVAGVVGWVDMDAPAAALKA
;
A
#
# COMPACT_ATOMS: atom_id res chain seq x y z
N MET A 1 -10.17 -3.38 19.07
CA MET A 1 -9.49 -2.93 17.86
C MET A 1 -8.91 -4.15 17.14
N ARG A 2 -9.44 -4.51 15.98
CA ARG A 2 -8.95 -5.54 15.08
C ARG A 2 -8.25 -4.85 13.90
N VAL A 3 -7.03 -5.30 13.59
CA VAL A 3 -6.21 -4.72 12.53
C VAL A 3 -5.89 -5.79 11.50
N ASP A 4 -6.10 -5.48 10.23
CA ASP A 4 -5.49 -6.22 9.13
C ASP A 4 -4.02 -5.81 9.03
N GLY A 5 -3.13 -6.72 9.38
CA GLY A 5 -1.70 -6.44 9.50
C GLY A 5 -0.96 -6.41 8.16
N HIS A 6 -1.60 -6.81 7.04
CA HIS A 6 -0.92 -6.93 5.76
C HIS A 6 -1.90 -6.83 4.59
N GLN A 7 -1.89 -5.71 3.88
CA GLN A 7 -2.47 -5.61 2.54
C GLN A 7 -1.73 -4.56 1.70
N HIS A 8 -2.10 -4.45 0.43
CA HIS A 8 -1.42 -3.59 -0.55
C HIS A 8 -2.43 -2.72 -1.31
N PHE A 9 -2.00 -1.52 -1.68
CA PHE A 9 -2.69 -0.69 -2.66
C PHE A 9 -1.83 -0.52 -3.89
N TRP A 10 -2.46 -0.42 -5.05
CA TRP A 10 -1.79 -0.12 -6.30
C TRP A 10 -2.76 0.53 -7.29
N THR A 11 -2.18 1.20 -8.28
CA THR A 11 -2.91 1.77 -9.43
C THR A 11 -2.16 1.43 -10.70
N THR A 12 -2.90 1.04 -11.74
CA THR A 12 -2.39 0.75 -13.08
C THR A 12 -1.74 1.95 -13.77
N GLN A 13 -1.91 3.16 -13.23
CA GLN A 13 -1.22 4.36 -13.72
C GLN A 13 0.26 4.43 -13.32
N ARG A 14 0.68 3.69 -12.29
CA ARG A 14 2.09 3.61 -11.90
C ARG A 14 2.78 2.52 -12.70
N ASP A 15 3.97 2.83 -13.19
CA ASP A 15 4.78 1.96 -14.05
C ASP A 15 5.89 1.21 -13.29
N ASP A 16 5.93 1.34 -11.95
CA ASP A 16 6.95 0.71 -11.10
C ASP A 16 6.55 -0.66 -10.53
N TYR A 17 5.38 -1.18 -10.90
CA TYR A 17 4.92 -2.52 -10.55
C TYR A 17 5.40 -3.57 -11.57
N GLY A 18 6.68 -3.95 -11.52
CA GLY A 18 7.25 -4.93 -12.45
C GLY A 18 6.61 -6.33 -12.43
N TRP A 19 5.80 -6.64 -11.42
CA TRP A 19 5.04 -7.89 -11.30
C TRP A 19 3.62 -7.80 -11.86
N LEU A 20 3.08 -6.59 -12.05
CA LEU A 20 1.69 -6.37 -12.44
C LEU A 20 1.57 -6.35 -13.96
N THR A 21 1.07 -7.43 -14.53
CA THR A 21 0.91 -7.57 -15.98
C THR A 21 -0.56 -7.88 -16.35
N PRO A 22 -1.01 -7.57 -17.58
CA PRO A 22 -2.39 -7.83 -18.02
C PRO A 22 -2.84 -9.29 -17.87
N GLU A 23 -1.91 -10.25 -17.87
CA GLU A 23 -2.19 -11.67 -17.66
C GLU A 23 -2.71 -11.98 -16.25
N LEU A 24 -2.40 -11.14 -15.27
CA LEU A 24 -2.92 -11.20 -13.90
C LEU A 24 -4.30 -10.52 -13.81
N ALA A 25 -5.24 -10.91 -14.67
CA ALA A 25 -6.49 -10.18 -14.88
C ALA A 25 -7.26 -9.76 -13.61
N PRO A 26 -7.40 -10.59 -12.54
CA PRO A 26 -8.06 -10.15 -11.31
C PRO A 26 -7.29 -9.06 -10.55
N LEU A 27 -5.98 -8.98 -10.70
CA LEU A 27 -5.11 -8.00 -10.05
C LEU A 27 -4.84 -6.78 -10.94
N TYR A 28 -5.01 -6.90 -12.27
CA TYR A 28 -4.76 -5.85 -13.25
C TYR A 28 -5.88 -4.79 -13.29
N GLN A 29 -6.08 -4.15 -12.15
CA GLN A 29 -7.00 -3.05 -11.90
C GLN A 29 -6.49 -2.25 -10.69
N ASP A 30 -7.13 -1.12 -10.41
CA ASP A 30 -6.77 -0.28 -9.29
C ASP A 30 -7.39 -0.84 -7.99
N PHE A 31 -6.59 -0.85 -6.92
CA PHE A 31 -7.04 -1.19 -5.58
C PHE A 31 -6.58 -0.11 -4.61
N GLY A 32 -7.56 0.54 -3.98
CA GLY A 32 -7.36 1.63 -3.06
C GLY A 32 -8.39 1.64 -1.93
N PRO A 33 -8.53 2.81 -1.27
CA PRO A 33 -9.39 2.95 -0.12
C PRO A 33 -10.85 2.58 -0.35
N ASP A 34 -11.39 2.96 -1.51
CA ASP A 34 -12.80 2.77 -1.86
C ASP A 34 -13.14 1.29 -2.09
N GLU A 35 -12.19 0.51 -2.60
CA GLU A 35 -12.33 -0.95 -2.76
C GLU A 35 -12.21 -1.68 -1.41
N LEU A 36 -11.34 -1.19 -0.51
CA LEU A 36 -11.05 -1.86 0.75
C LEU A 36 -12.09 -1.57 1.85
N GLN A 37 -12.57 -0.34 1.97
CA GLN A 37 -13.47 0.08 3.05
C GLN A 37 -14.69 -0.84 3.24
N PRO A 38 -15.48 -1.21 2.20
CA PRO A 38 -16.62 -2.10 2.38
C PRO A 38 -16.20 -3.53 2.81
N LEU A 39 -14.97 -3.96 2.48
CA LEU A 39 -14.45 -5.26 2.90
C LEU A 39 -14.09 -5.26 4.40
N LEU A 40 -13.48 -4.17 4.89
CA LEU A 40 -13.16 -4.00 6.31
C LEU A 40 -14.43 -4.00 7.17
N GLU A 41 -15.45 -3.26 6.74
CA GLU A 41 -16.75 -3.19 7.42
C GLU A 41 -17.40 -4.58 7.51
N ARG A 42 -17.43 -5.32 6.40
CA ARG A 42 -17.99 -6.68 6.35
C ARG A 42 -17.21 -7.68 7.22
N ALA A 43 -15.90 -7.50 7.35
CA ALA A 43 -15.02 -8.37 8.13
C ALA A 43 -14.94 -7.97 9.62
N GLY A 44 -15.50 -6.81 10.00
CA GLY A 44 -15.35 -6.24 11.34
C GLY A 44 -13.87 -5.93 11.68
N VAL A 45 -13.12 -5.43 10.70
CA VAL A 45 -11.74 -4.95 10.86
C VAL A 45 -11.76 -3.44 11.00
N ASP A 46 -11.13 -2.91 12.06
CA ASP A 46 -11.19 -1.48 12.39
C ASP A 46 -10.15 -0.66 11.62
N ARG A 47 -8.97 -1.25 11.35
CA ARG A 47 -7.84 -0.57 10.67
C ARG A 47 -7.00 -1.54 9.85
N THR A 48 -6.14 -1.00 8.99
CA THR A 48 -5.23 -1.76 8.13
C THR A 48 -3.80 -1.19 8.14
N VAL A 49 -2.81 -2.05 7.88
CA VAL A 49 -1.43 -1.64 7.58
C VAL A 49 -1.19 -1.77 6.08
N LEU A 50 -0.74 -0.69 5.42
CA LEU A 50 -0.34 -0.74 4.01
C LEU A 50 1.09 -1.26 3.90
N VAL A 51 1.34 -2.23 3.04
CA VAL A 51 2.67 -2.79 2.78
C VAL A 51 3.06 -2.48 1.34
N GLN A 52 4.30 -2.05 1.10
CA GLN A 52 4.81 -1.74 -0.25
C GLN A 52 4.51 -2.86 -1.26
N ALA A 53 4.06 -2.47 -2.45
CA ALA A 53 3.88 -3.37 -3.59
C ALA A 53 4.95 -3.18 -4.68
N ALA A 54 5.76 -2.11 -4.60
CA ALA A 54 6.90 -1.88 -5.46
C ALA A 54 8.16 -1.53 -4.64
N ALA A 55 9.31 -1.99 -5.12
CA ALA A 55 10.62 -1.77 -4.49
C ALA A 55 11.17 -0.38 -4.83
N THR A 56 10.40 0.68 -4.55
CA THR A 56 10.78 2.07 -4.83
C THR A 56 10.44 2.99 -3.67
N THR A 57 11.21 4.06 -3.47
CA THR A 57 10.84 5.09 -2.49
C THR A 57 9.59 5.87 -2.92
N ALA A 58 9.27 5.86 -4.22
CA ALA A 58 8.03 6.44 -4.74
C ALA A 58 6.79 5.69 -4.22
N GLU A 59 6.89 4.38 -4.00
CA GLU A 59 5.86 3.57 -3.37
C GLU A 59 5.63 3.97 -1.92
N THR A 60 6.70 4.10 -1.14
CA THR A 60 6.60 4.56 0.25
C THR A 60 5.89 5.91 0.35
N ARG A 61 6.24 6.87 -0.52
CA ARG A 61 5.58 8.18 -0.56
C ARG A 61 4.11 8.09 -0.97
N TYR A 62 3.78 7.23 -1.92
CA TYR A 62 2.40 6.98 -2.35
C TYR A 62 1.55 6.44 -1.19
N LEU A 63 2.03 5.41 -0.48
CA LEU A 63 1.32 4.84 0.66
C LEU A 63 1.21 5.81 1.85
N LEU A 64 2.25 6.60 2.13
CA LEU A 64 2.20 7.64 3.17
C LEU A 64 1.16 8.73 2.85
N ALA A 65 1.08 9.19 1.60
CA ALA A 65 0.08 10.17 1.17
C ALA A 65 -1.36 9.66 1.32
N ILE A 66 -1.59 8.34 1.14
CA ILE A 66 -2.88 7.71 1.43
C ILE A 66 -3.11 7.66 2.94
N ALA A 67 -2.12 7.27 3.73
CA ALA A 67 -2.24 7.18 5.18
C ALA A 67 -2.58 8.54 5.83
N GLU A 68 -2.11 9.65 5.27
CA GLU A 68 -2.46 11.01 5.70
C GLU A 68 -3.94 11.37 5.45
N GLN A 69 -4.56 10.78 4.43
CA GLN A 69 -5.94 11.08 4.02
C GLN A 69 -6.97 10.15 4.64
N TYR A 70 -6.59 8.91 4.97
CA TYR A 70 -7.53 7.86 5.38
C TYR A 70 -7.21 7.32 6.77
N SER A 71 -8.03 7.70 7.76
CA SER A 71 -7.87 7.29 9.17
C SER A 71 -7.96 5.79 9.43
N MET A 72 -8.46 4.99 8.47
CA MET A 72 -8.46 3.52 8.54
C MET A 72 -7.05 2.93 8.44
N VAL A 73 -6.07 3.68 7.94
CA VAL A 73 -4.67 3.25 7.86
C VAL A 73 -4.00 3.43 9.23
N ALA A 74 -3.64 2.33 9.87
CA ALA A 74 -2.92 2.33 11.14
C ALA A 74 -1.41 2.55 10.98
N GLY A 75 -0.86 2.29 9.80
CA GLY A 75 0.57 2.47 9.51
C GLY A 75 0.95 2.01 8.11
N VAL A 76 2.21 2.25 7.76
CA VAL A 76 2.80 1.90 6.46
C VAL A 76 4.11 1.14 6.67
N VAL A 77 4.25 -0.01 6.02
CA VAL A 77 5.51 -0.72 5.80
C VAL A 77 6.03 -0.30 4.43
N GLY A 78 6.86 0.74 4.42
CA GLY A 78 7.45 1.28 3.19
C GLY A 78 8.67 0.49 2.71
N TRP A 79 9.10 0.82 1.50
CA TRP A 79 10.38 0.41 0.92
C TRP A 79 11.43 1.55 1.02
N VAL A 80 12.67 1.16 1.31
CA VAL A 80 13.86 2.00 1.17
C VAL A 80 14.99 1.16 0.60
N ASP A 81 15.97 1.80 -0.04
CA ASP A 81 17.19 1.12 -0.45
C ASP A 81 18.02 0.77 0.79
N MET A 82 17.98 -0.49 1.19
CA MET A 82 18.66 -0.97 2.40
C MET A 82 20.19 -0.92 2.28
N ASP A 83 20.73 -0.86 1.07
CA ASP A 83 22.18 -0.77 0.84
C ASP A 83 22.67 0.68 0.88
N ALA A 84 21.77 1.66 0.76
CA ALA A 84 22.10 3.07 0.86
C ALA A 84 22.24 3.51 2.34
N PRO A 85 23.42 3.97 2.79
CA PRO A 85 23.70 4.25 4.22
C PRO A 85 22.77 5.25 4.90
N ALA A 86 22.09 6.10 4.13
CA ALA A 86 21.20 7.14 4.63
C ALA A 86 19.73 6.95 4.22
N ALA A 87 19.34 5.81 3.64
CA ALA A 87 18.00 5.64 3.12
C ALA A 87 16.91 5.65 4.20
N ALA A 88 17.21 5.12 5.39
CA ALA A 88 16.30 5.16 6.53
C ALA A 88 16.36 6.49 7.32
N LEU A 89 17.27 7.41 6.99
CA LEU A 89 17.54 8.59 7.82
C LEU A 89 16.55 9.76 7.63
N LYS A 90 15.55 9.66 6.73
CA LYS A 90 14.46 10.65 6.63
C LYS A 90 13.17 10.05 6.06
N ALA A 91 12.13 10.01 6.89
CA ALA A 91 10.75 10.23 6.48
C ALA A 91 10.34 11.62 7.01
#